data_AF-A0A832HUV4-F1
#
_entry.id   AF-A0A832HUV4-F1
#
_cell.length_a   1.000
_cell.length_b   1.000
_cell.length_c   1.000
_cell.angle_alpha   90.00
_cell.angle_beta   90.00
_cell.angle_gamma   90.00
#
_symmetry.space_group_name_H-M   'P 1'
#
loop_
_entity.id
_entity.type
_entity.pdbx_description
1 polymer ?
#
loop_
_entity_poly.entity_id
_entity_poly.type
_entity_poly.pdbx_seq_one_letter_code
_entity_poly.pdbx_strand_id
1 'polypeptide(L)'
;MTLNAASSKTKRINHGFTLIELMVVIAIIGILAGLLLPVLGRGKRAARATACLSNLRQLGIALELYVQDNEQRLPICAQLPSLQTNLTPITTVLHPYLQAKNIFKCPEDDEYFPVEQTSYEWNFFLNGASYDRPEDWSPVTHSIVEIIFGGRMFTPLLGDTAPFHIKEGPWTGKNALFFDGRVEKTRSR
;
A
#
# COMPACT_ATOMS: atom_id res chain seq x y z
N MET A 1 -62.55 -37.73 55.45
CA MET A 1 -62.25 -36.30 55.22
C MET A 1 -61.00 -36.22 54.35
N THR A 2 -61.12 -35.97 53.05
CA THR A 2 -59.98 -35.74 52.16
C THR A 2 -60.19 -34.40 51.46
N LEU A 3 -59.38 -33.40 51.82
CA LEU A 3 -59.36 -32.08 51.18
C LEU A 3 -58.49 -32.18 49.92
N ASN A 4 -59.08 -31.95 48.75
CA ASN A 4 -58.33 -31.82 47.49
C ASN A 4 -57.72 -30.41 47.40
N ALA A 5 -56.40 -30.35 47.23
CA ALA A 5 -55.67 -29.11 46.98
C ALA A 5 -55.95 -28.60 45.55
N ALA A 6 -56.41 -27.36 45.43
CA ALA A 6 -56.56 -26.69 44.14
C ALA A 6 -55.19 -26.22 43.61
N SER A 7 -54.74 -26.81 42.51
CA SER A 7 -53.52 -26.40 41.79
C SER A 7 -53.77 -25.10 41.02
N SER A 8 -53.21 -23.99 41.51
CA SER A 8 -53.21 -22.69 40.83
C SER A 8 -52.29 -22.74 39.60
N LYS A 9 -52.87 -22.73 38.40
CA LYS A 9 -52.12 -22.63 37.15
C LYS A 9 -51.74 -21.17 36.89
N THR A 10 -50.49 -20.78 37.18
CA THR A 10 -49.94 -19.48 36.80
C THR A 10 -49.94 -19.32 35.29
N LYS A 11 -50.76 -18.40 34.77
CA LYS A 11 -50.89 -18.11 33.34
C LYS A 11 -49.60 -17.42 32.86
N ARG A 12 -48.74 -18.14 32.12
CA ARG A 12 -47.58 -17.53 31.47
C ARG A 12 -48.08 -16.57 30.40
N ILE A 13 -47.79 -15.28 30.55
CA ILE A 13 -48.14 -14.26 29.56
C ILE A 13 -47.08 -14.33 28.46
N ASN A 14 -47.37 -15.07 27.38
CA ASN A 14 -46.55 -15.02 26.19
C ASN A 14 -46.72 -13.65 25.52
N HIS A 15 -45.69 -12.82 25.59
CA HIS A 15 -45.59 -11.57 24.84
C HIS A 15 -45.13 -11.92 23.42
N GLY A 16 -46.03 -11.84 22.45
CA GLY A 16 -45.71 -12.04 21.04
C GLY A 16 -45.19 -10.74 20.44
N PHE A 17 -44.15 -10.84 19.61
CA PHE A 17 -43.62 -9.71 18.84
C PHE A 17 -44.60 -9.33 17.73
N THR A 18 -44.92 -8.06 17.59
CA THR A 18 -45.78 -7.60 16.48
C THR A 18 -44.97 -7.45 15.19
N LEU A 19 -45.62 -7.64 14.05
CA LEU A 19 -44.99 -7.47 12.73
C LEU A 19 -44.44 -6.04 12.55
N ILE A 20 -45.12 -5.04 13.11
CA ILE A 20 -44.73 -3.63 13.03
C ILE A 20 -43.45 -3.38 13.84
N GLU A 21 -43.34 -3.91 15.07
CA GLU A 21 -42.13 -3.78 15.88
C GLU A 21 -40.92 -4.37 15.15
N LEU A 22 -41.08 -5.52 14.49
CA LEU A 22 -39.99 -6.13 13.71
C LEU A 22 -39.62 -5.29 12.49
N MET A 23 -40.64 -4.76 11.78
CA MET A 23 -40.45 -3.96 10.59
C MET A 23 -39.72 -2.63 10.87
N VAL A 24 -40.04 -1.97 11.98
CA VAL A 24 -39.35 -0.73 12.38
C VAL A 24 -37.90 -0.99 12.75
N VAL A 25 -37.61 -2.10 13.45
CA VAL A 25 -36.23 -2.46 13.83
C VAL A 25 -35.36 -2.72 12.61
N ILE A 26 -35.82 -3.51 11.64
CA ILE A 26 -35.06 -3.76 10.42
C ILE A 26 -34.89 -2.48 9.59
N ALA A 27 -35.88 -1.58 9.59
CA ALA A 27 -35.78 -0.29 8.91
C ALA A 27 -34.69 0.59 9.54
N ILE A 28 -34.63 0.66 10.87
CA ILE A 28 -33.58 1.41 11.59
C ILE A 28 -32.20 0.79 11.34
N ILE A 29 -32.06 -0.54 11.42
CA ILE A 29 -30.79 -1.24 11.12
C ILE A 29 -30.37 -0.96 9.67
N GLY A 30 -31.31 -0.99 8.73
CA GLY A 30 -31.06 -0.68 7.32
C GLY A 30 -30.51 0.74 7.10
N ILE A 31 -31.10 1.74 7.78
CA ILE A 31 -30.63 3.14 7.71
C ILE A 31 -29.21 3.24 8.30
N LEU A 32 -28.96 2.68 9.48
CA LEU A 32 -27.66 2.73 10.13
C LEU A 32 -26.59 2.02 9.30
N ALA A 33 -26.90 0.83 8.77
CA ALA A 33 -26.00 0.08 7.90
C ALA A 33 -25.71 0.84 6.59
N GLY A 34 -26.73 1.47 5.99
CA GLY A 34 -26.60 2.28 4.77
C GLY A 34 -25.61 3.44 4.92
N LEU A 35 -25.52 4.05 6.11
CA LEU A 35 -24.54 5.11 6.41
C LEU A 35 -23.14 4.55 6.72
N LEU A 36 -23.04 3.34 7.27
CA LEU A 36 -21.78 2.75 7.73
C LEU A 36 -20.92 2.16 6.59
N LEU A 37 -21.57 1.50 5.62
CA LEU A 37 -20.89 0.87 4.47
C LEU A 37 -19.98 1.81 3.67
N PRO A 38 -20.39 3.03 3.26
CA PRO A 38 -19.52 3.92 2.48
C PRO A 38 -18.31 4.40 3.29
N VAL A 39 -18.48 4.63 4.60
CA VAL A 39 -17.40 5.06 5.49
C VAL A 39 -16.36 3.96 5.65
N LEU A 40 -16.81 2.72 5.87
CA LEU A 40 -15.91 1.56 5.98
C LEU A 40 -15.11 1.33 4.69
N GLY A 41 -15.74 1.49 3.53
CA GLY A 41 -15.07 1.37 2.23
C GLY A 41 -13.95 2.39 2.03
N ARG A 42 -14.16 3.65 2.45
CA ARG A 42 -13.11 4.69 2.43
C ARG A 42 -12.00 4.41 3.44
N GLY A 43 -12.36 4.01 4.66
CA GLY A 43 -11.41 3.67 5.72
C GLY A 43 -10.48 2.52 5.33
N LYS A 44 -11.03 1.47 4.71
CA LYS A 44 -10.23 0.32 4.21
C LYS A 44 -9.22 0.74 3.15
N ARG A 45 -9.61 1.59 2.18
CA ARG A 45 -8.71 2.12 1.15
C ARG A 45 -7.61 3.00 1.75
N ALA A 46 -7.93 3.84 2.73
CA ALA A 46 -6.93 4.66 3.43
C ALA A 46 -5.91 3.79 4.19
N ALA A 47 -6.37 2.72 4.85
CA ALA A 47 -5.49 1.77 5.54
C ALA A 47 -4.55 1.05 4.56
N ARG A 48 -5.08 0.58 3.42
CA ARG A 48 -4.28 -0.04 2.36
C ARG A 48 -3.24 0.91 1.76
N ALA A 49 -3.60 2.17 1.52
CA ALA A 49 -2.64 3.19 1.07
C ALA A 49 -1.53 3.43 2.10
N THR A 50 -1.87 3.45 3.39
CA THR A 50 -0.88 3.58 4.48
C THR A 50 0.06 2.37 4.53
N ALA A 51 -0.46 1.16 4.31
CA ALA A 51 0.35 -0.04 4.21
C ALA A 51 1.32 0.01 3.00
N CYS A 52 0.89 0.53 1.85
CA CYS A 52 1.76 0.76 0.70
C CYS A 52 2.93 1.70 1.04
N LEU A 53 2.67 2.83 1.72
CA LEU A 53 3.71 3.74 2.19
C LEU A 53 4.67 3.07 3.20
N SER A 54 4.15 2.19 4.07
CA SER A 54 4.97 1.41 5.00
C SER A 54 5.90 0.44 4.25
N ASN A 55 5.40 -0.24 3.21
CA ASN A 55 6.20 -1.12 2.39
C ASN A 55 7.35 -0.38 1.71
N LEU A 56 7.09 0.78 1.08
CA LEU A 56 8.14 1.62 0.48
C LEU A 56 9.20 2.06 1.49
N ARG A 57 8.82 2.37 2.73
CA ARG A 57 9.79 2.67 3.80
C ARG A 57 10.68 1.47 4.12
N GLN A 58 10.10 0.27 4.22
CA GLN A 58 10.86 -0.96 4.45
C GLN A 58 11.80 -1.28 3.27
N LEU A 59 11.36 -1.02 2.04
CA LEU A 59 12.22 -1.12 0.85
C LEU A 59 13.36 -0.09 0.89
N GLY A 60 13.13 1.12 1.38
CA GLY A 60 14.17 2.12 1.56
C GLY A 60 15.24 1.68 2.56
N ILE A 61 14.83 1.12 3.70
CA ILE A 61 15.77 0.54 4.67
C ILE A 61 16.57 -0.60 4.04
N ALA A 62 15.91 -1.50 3.30
CA ALA A 62 16.61 -2.59 2.61
C ALA A 62 17.59 -2.07 1.54
N LEU A 63 17.24 -1.00 0.83
CA LEU A 63 18.12 -0.35 -0.13
C LEU A 63 19.33 0.28 0.55
N GLU A 64 19.16 0.94 1.70
CA GLU A 64 20.27 1.50 2.48
C GLU A 64 21.24 0.41 2.94
N LEU A 65 20.73 -0.73 3.42
CA LEU A 65 21.55 -1.89 3.78
C LEU A 65 22.30 -2.44 2.56
N TYR A 66 21.62 -2.56 1.41
CA TYR A 66 22.27 -2.96 0.16
C TYR A 66 23.43 -2.01 -0.20
N VAL A 67 23.18 -0.70 -0.17
CA VAL A 67 24.17 0.32 -0.54
C VAL A 67 25.39 0.27 0.38
N GLN A 68 25.19 0.02 1.68
CA GLN A 68 26.27 -0.17 2.65
C GLN A 68 27.15 -1.38 2.31
N ASP A 69 26.56 -2.49 1.90
CA ASP A 69 27.28 -3.71 1.54
C ASP A 69 27.90 -3.65 0.12
N ASN A 70 27.52 -2.68 -0.70
CA ASN A 70 27.92 -2.57 -2.11
C ASN A 70 28.66 -1.26 -2.42
N GLU A 71 29.59 -0.85 -1.56
CA GLU A 71 30.51 0.28 -1.80
C GLU A 71 29.80 1.60 -2.15
N GLN A 72 28.67 1.88 -1.49
CA GLN A 72 27.84 3.05 -1.77
C GLN A 72 27.32 3.11 -3.22
N ARG A 73 27.11 1.97 -3.88
CA ARG A 73 26.52 1.91 -5.22
C ARG A 73 25.06 1.55 -5.17
N LEU A 74 24.26 2.26 -5.97
CA LEU A 74 22.88 1.88 -6.24
C LEU A 74 22.83 0.60 -7.08
N PRO A 75 21.80 -0.24 -6.88
CA PRO A 75 21.70 -1.52 -7.56
C PRO A 75 21.53 -1.34 -9.07
N ILE A 76 22.01 -2.32 -9.83
CA ILE A 76 21.75 -2.42 -11.27
C ILE A 76 20.58 -3.38 -11.46
N CYS A 77 19.39 -2.82 -11.67
CA CYS A 77 18.16 -3.59 -11.78
C CYS A 77 17.46 -3.39 -13.12
N ALA A 78 16.60 -4.35 -13.48
CA ALA A 78 15.71 -4.22 -14.62
C ALA A 78 14.71 -3.05 -14.41
N GLN A 79 14.45 -2.32 -15.48
CA GLN A 79 13.23 -1.49 -15.58
C GLN A 79 12.02 -2.42 -15.74
N LEU A 80 10.83 -1.97 -15.35
CA LEU A 80 9.61 -2.69 -15.70
C LEU A 80 9.30 -2.60 -17.21
N PRO A 81 8.82 -3.68 -17.86
CA PRO A 81 8.63 -5.04 -17.32
C PRO A 81 9.96 -5.69 -16.94
N SER A 82 10.05 -6.19 -15.72
CA SER A 82 11.29 -6.61 -15.08
C SER A 82 11.58 -8.09 -15.29
N LEU A 83 10.52 -8.88 -15.43
CA LEU A 83 10.62 -10.28 -15.77
C LEU A 83 10.99 -10.44 -17.25
N GLN A 84 11.75 -11.48 -17.57
CA GLN A 84 12.16 -11.81 -18.94
C GLN A 84 13.18 -10.83 -19.57
N THR A 85 13.83 -10.01 -18.75
CA THR A 85 14.98 -9.19 -19.16
C THR A 85 16.31 -9.87 -18.78
N ASN A 86 17.43 -9.38 -19.33
CA ASN A 86 18.77 -9.84 -18.95
C ASN A 86 19.26 -9.26 -17.60
N LEU A 87 18.48 -8.39 -16.98
CA LEU A 87 18.83 -7.73 -15.73
C LEU A 87 18.02 -8.34 -14.58
N THR A 88 18.60 -8.32 -13.39
CA THR A 88 17.92 -8.80 -12.17
C THR A 88 16.83 -7.83 -11.74
N PRO A 89 15.60 -8.30 -11.46
CA PRO A 89 14.56 -7.47 -10.86
C PRO A 89 14.98 -6.92 -9.49
N ILE A 90 14.44 -5.76 -9.11
CA ILE A 90 14.70 -5.14 -7.80
C ILE A 90 14.27 -6.04 -6.64
N THR A 91 13.25 -6.88 -6.86
CA THR A 91 12.78 -7.87 -5.89
C THR A 91 13.89 -8.82 -5.48
N THR A 92 14.57 -9.44 -6.44
CA THR A 92 15.67 -10.38 -6.20
C THR A 92 16.85 -9.70 -5.53
N VAL A 93 17.18 -8.47 -5.92
CA VAL A 93 18.33 -7.73 -5.38
C VAL A 93 18.12 -7.33 -3.91
N LEU A 94 16.93 -6.86 -3.56
CA LEU A 94 16.64 -6.41 -2.19
C LEU A 94 16.12 -7.52 -1.28
N HIS A 95 15.67 -8.65 -1.81
CA HIS A 95 15.14 -9.77 -1.00
C HIS A 95 16.06 -10.22 0.15
N PRO A 96 17.40 -10.32 0.00
CA PRO A 96 18.29 -10.72 1.11
C PRO A 96 18.27 -9.75 2.30
N TYR A 97 17.92 -8.49 2.07
CA TYR A 97 17.90 -7.42 3.08
C TYR A 97 16.52 -7.23 3.71
N LEU A 98 15.53 -8.02 3.28
CA LEU A 98 14.15 -7.92 3.73
C LEU A 98 13.79 -9.09 4.64
N GLN A 99 13.13 -8.78 5.76
CA GLN A 99 12.68 -9.80 6.71
C GLN A 99 11.32 -10.40 6.35
N ALA A 100 10.46 -9.68 5.61
CA ALA A 100 9.11 -10.12 5.29
C ALA A 100 8.89 -10.37 3.79
N LYS A 101 8.16 -11.45 3.48
CA LYS A 101 8.00 -11.98 2.11
C LYS A 101 7.05 -11.19 1.20
N ASN A 102 6.17 -10.36 1.77
CA ASN A 102 5.11 -9.67 1.01
C ASN A 102 5.32 -8.14 0.92
N ILE A 103 6.54 -7.65 1.12
CA ILE A 103 6.84 -6.21 1.11
C ILE A 103 6.71 -5.63 -0.31
N PHE A 104 6.97 -6.40 -1.36
CA PHE A 104 6.90 -5.93 -2.75
C PHE A 104 5.48 -5.82 -3.32
N LYS A 105 4.43 -6.10 -2.53
CA LYS A 105 3.05 -5.97 -2.98
C LYS A 105 2.40 -4.71 -2.41
N CYS A 106 1.87 -3.85 -3.28
CA CYS A 106 0.90 -2.84 -2.89
C CYS A 106 -0.46 -3.52 -2.64
N PRO A 107 -1.14 -3.27 -1.50
CA PRO A 107 -2.44 -3.89 -1.22
C PRO A 107 -3.59 -3.49 -2.15
N GLU A 108 -3.41 -2.45 -2.97
CA GLU A 108 -4.36 -2.02 -4.01
C GLU A 108 -3.95 -2.48 -5.41
N ASP A 109 -2.87 -3.26 -5.54
CA ASP A 109 -2.42 -3.81 -6.81
C ASP A 109 -2.94 -5.24 -7.02
N ASP A 110 -3.85 -5.35 -7.99
CA ASP A 110 -4.43 -6.60 -8.47
C ASP A 110 -4.03 -6.92 -9.93
N GLU A 111 -3.22 -6.07 -10.57
CA GLU A 111 -2.90 -6.16 -12.02
C GLU A 111 -1.42 -6.42 -12.28
N TYR A 112 -0.53 -5.64 -11.67
CA TYR A 112 0.91 -5.70 -11.96
C TYR A 112 1.59 -6.78 -11.14
N PHE A 113 1.32 -6.87 -9.84
CA PHE A 113 1.95 -7.85 -8.95
C PHE A 113 1.84 -9.31 -9.45
N PRO A 114 0.69 -9.81 -9.95
CA PRO A 114 0.58 -11.17 -10.46
C PRO A 114 1.54 -11.46 -11.62
N VAL A 115 1.81 -10.45 -12.46
CA VAL A 115 2.67 -10.57 -13.63
C VAL A 115 4.13 -10.33 -13.25
N GLU A 116 4.43 -9.22 -12.59
CA GLU A 116 5.80 -8.72 -12.36
C GLU A 116 6.42 -9.19 -11.04
N GLN A 117 5.63 -9.77 -10.14
CA GLN A 117 6.02 -10.09 -8.75
C GLN A 117 6.46 -8.86 -7.93
N THR A 118 6.16 -7.65 -8.41
CA THR A 118 6.36 -6.38 -7.72
C THR A 118 5.28 -5.38 -8.12
N SER A 119 4.84 -4.59 -7.16
CA SER A 119 4.01 -3.39 -7.38
C SER A 119 4.85 -2.11 -7.43
N TYR A 120 6.16 -2.23 -7.22
CA TYR A 120 7.08 -1.11 -7.13
C TYR A 120 8.07 -1.13 -8.29
N GLU A 121 8.30 0.05 -8.87
CA GLU A 121 9.26 0.30 -9.93
C GLU A 121 10.55 0.89 -9.36
N TRP A 122 11.67 0.43 -9.91
CA TRP A 122 13.00 0.99 -9.65
C TRP A 122 13.34 2.07 -10.68
N ASN A 123 13.98 3.16 -10.24
CA ASN A 123 14.46 4.18 -11.16
C ASN A 123 15.73 3.73 -11.89
N PHE A 124 15.52 3.11 -13.06
CA PHE A 124 16.58 2.55 -13.91
C PHE A 124 17.69 3.56 -14.28
N PHE A 125 17.41 4.85 -14.34
CA PHE A 125 18.41 5.88 -14.67
C PHE A 125 19.50 6.03 -13.61
N LEU A 126 19.27 5.48 -12.42
CA LEU A 126 20.21 5.47 -11.30
C LEU A 126 21.02 4.17 -11.19
N ASN A 127 20.87 3.25 -12.16
CA ASN A 127 21.60 1.98 -12.15
C ASN A 127 23.11 2.19 -12.02
N GLY A 128 23.70 1.65 -10.94
CA GLY A 128 25.14 1.73 -10.68
C GLY A 128 25.65 3.13 -10.31
N ALA A 129 24.77 4.13 -10.20
CA ALA A 129 25.15 5.45 -9.72
C ALA A 129 25.60 5.37 -8.26
N SER A 130 26.53 6.24 -7.84
CA SER A 130 26.91 6.33 -6.43
C SER A 130 25.72 6.86 -5.61
N TYR A 131 25.46 6.28 -4.44
CA TYR A 131 24.40 6.75 -3.57
C TYR A 131 24.79 8.04 -2.85
N ASP A 132 26.02 8.17 -2.36
CA ASP A 132 26.47 9.28 -1.53
C ASP A 132 27.18 10.39 -2.33
N ARG A 133 27.85 10.05 -3.42
CA ARG A 133 28.71 10.94 -4.23
C ARG A 133 28.11 11.23 -5.59
N PRO A 134 27.21 12.23 -5.70
CA PRO A 134 26.54 12.53 -6.95
C PRO A 134 27.51 13.06 -8.00
N GLU A 135 28.66 13.63 -7.63
CA GLU A 135 29.72 14.07 -8.54
C GLU A 135 30.33 12.94 -9.39
N ASP A 136 30.20 11.69 -8.93
CA ASP A 136 30.72 10.51 -9.64
C ASP A 136 29.67 9.94 -10.63
N TRP A 137 28.51 10.58 -10.78
CA TRP A 137 27.46 10.12 -11.69
C TRP A 137 27.83 10.32 -13.15
N SER A 138 27.25 9.49 -14.02
CA SER A 138 27.39 9.68 -15.46
C SER A 138 26.77 11.03 -15.88
N PRO A 139 27.28 11.68 -16.94
CA PRO A 139 26.68 12.91 -17.45
C PRO A 139 25.19 12.77 -17.82
N VAL A 140 24.79 11.57 -18.25
CA VAL A 140 23.40 11.24 -18.58
C VAL A 140 22.54 11.21 -17.31
N THR A 141 23.00 10.52 -16.27
CA THR A 141 22.31 10.45 -14.97
C THR A 141 22.14 11.84 -14.37
N HIS A 142 23.18 12.68 -14.39
CA HIS A 142 23.08 14.08 -13.95
C HIS A 142 22.01 14.85 -14.72
N SER A 143 22.05 14.77 -16.05
CA SER A 143 21.11 15.50 -16.91
C SER A 143 19.67 15.08 -16.65
N ILE A 144 19.40 13.79 -16.50
CA ILE A 144 18.07 13.26 -16.20
C ILE A 144 17.61 13.70 -14.82
N VAL A 145 18.47 13.59 -13.80
CA VAL A 145 18.12 14.00 -12.43
C VAL A 145 17.79 15.49 -12.36
N GLU A 146 18.58 16.34 -12.97
CA GLU A 146 18.32 17.79 -12.94
C GLU A 146 17.10 18.17 -13.79
N ILE A 147 17.02 17.71 -15.04
CA ILE A 147 15.99 18.18 -15.99
C ILE A 147 14.64 17.52 -15.69
N ILE A 148 14.60 16.20 -15.52
CA ILE A 148 13.35 15.45 -15.40
C ILE A 148 12.89 15.46 -13.95
N PHE A 149 13.80 15.30 -12.99
CA PHE A 149 13.42 15.17 -11.58
C PHE A 149 13.61 16.46 -10.78
N GLY A 150 14.27 17.48 -11.31
CA GLY A 150 14.43 18.76 -10.61
C GLY A 150 15.47 18.70 -9.49
N GLY A 151 16.41 17.76 -9.59
CA GLY A 151 17.51 17.57 -8.64
C GLY A 151 17.37 16.32 -7.78
N ARG A 152 18.49 15.89 -7.18
CA ARG A 152 18.64 14.61 -6.46
C ARG A 152 17.57 14.35 -5.41
N MET A 153 17.25 15.34 -4.57
CA MET A 153 16.29 15.16 -3.46
C MET A 153 14.84 14.96 -3.95
N PHE A 154 14.56 15.36 -5.18
CA PHE A 154 13.25 15.20 -5.84
C PHE A 154 13.20 14.00 -6.78
N THR A 155 14.30 13.27 -6.93
CA THR A 155 14.37 12.05 -7.73
C THR A 155 13.83 10.87 -6.93
N PRO A 156 12.79 10.17 -7.42
CA PRO A 156 12.34 8.94 -6.80
C PRO A 156 13.38 7.83 -7.03
N LEU A 157 13.71 7.09 -5.98
CA LEU A 157 14.53 5.87 -6.03
C LEU A 157 13.67 4.67 -6.42
N LEU A 158 12.57 4.48 -5.68
CA LEU A 158 11.53 3.50 -5.95
C LEU A 158 10.17 4.19 -5.88
N GLY A 159 9.16 3.64 -6.57
CA GLY A 159 7.79 4.12 -6.44
C GLY A 159 6.77 3.12 -6.93
N ASP A 160 5.50 3.47 -6.84
CA ASP A 160 4.42 2.64 -7.36
C ASP A 160 4.51 2.55 -8.90
N THR A 161 4.46 1.33 -9.43
CA THR A 161 4.47 1.10 -10.89
C THR A 161 3.29 1.78 -11.59
N ALA A 162 2.12 1.78 -10.96
CA ALA A 162 0.88 2.34 -11.50
C ALA A 162 0.15 3.18 -10.44
N PRO A 163 -0.79 4.06 -10.84
CA PRO A 163 -1.51 4.91 -9.89
C PRO A 163 -2.58 4.13 -9.11
N PHE A 164 -2.15 3.29 -8.17
CA PHE A 164 -3.01 2.41 -7.38
C PHE A 164 -3.92 3.15 -6.39
N HIS A 165 -3.61 4.42 -6.08
CA HIS A 165 -4.30 5.17 -5.04
C HIS A 165 -5.19 6.27 -5.60
N ILE A 166 -6.15 6.71 -4.78
CA ILE A 166 -7.13 7.74 -5.17
C ILE A 166 -6.38 9.01 -5.58
N LYS A 167 -6.67 9.47 -6.80
CA LYS A 167 -6.21 10.76 -7.34
C LYS A 167 -7.11 11.85 -6.81
N GLU A 168 -6.62 12.66 -5.88
CA GLU A 168 -7.32 13.82 -5.36
C GLU A 168 -6.47 15.07 -5.61
N GLY A 169 -7.03 16.10 -6.25
CA GLY A 169 -6.31 17.34 -6.52
C GLY A 169 -4.99 17.11 -7.30
N PRO A 170 -3.84 17.63 -6.83
CA PRO A 170 -2.57 17.59 -7.56
C PRO A 170 -1.85 16.24 -7.47
N TRP A 171 -2.43 15.21 -6.85
CA TRP A 171 -1.75 13.93 -6.63
C TRP A 171 -1.95 12.95 -7.78
N THR A 172 -0.88 12.26 -8.19
CA THR A 172 -0.93 11.31 -9.32
C THR A 172 -1.59 9.98 -8.98
N GLY A 173 -1.78 9.67 -7.69
CA GLY A 173 -2.19 8.35 -7.22
C GLY A 173 -1.04 7.35 -7.06
N LYS A 174 0.22 7.77 -7.28
CA LYS A 174 1.43 6.98 -7.00
C LYS A 174 2.13 7.47 -5.75
N ASN A 175 2.78 6.58 -5.01
CA ASN A 175 3.75 6.88 -3.96
C ASN A 175 5.18 6.70 -4.48
N ALA A 176 6.12 7.38 -3.84
CA ALA A 176 7.54 7.21 -4.11
C ALA A 176 8.39 7.35 -2.83
N LEU A 177 9.53 6.67 -2.85
CA LEU A 177 10.66 6.80 -1.93
C LEU A 177 11.72 7.68 -2.59
N PHE A 178 12.30 8.62 -1.85
CA PHE A 178 13.36 9.51 -2.34
C PHE A 178 14.68 9.33 -1.58
N PHE A 179 15.72 10.02 -2.05
CA PHE A 179 17.09 9.92 -1.50
C PHE A 179 17.24 10.29 -0.02
N ASP A 180 16.36 11.11 0.53
CA ASP A 180 16.36 11.51 1.95
C ASP A 180 15.53 10.55 2.83
N GLY A 181 15.12 9.41 2.29
CA GLY A 181 14.30 8.42 2.99
C GLY A 181 12.83 8.82 3.11
N ARG A 182 12.41 9.98 2.60
CA ARG A 182 11.00 10.36 2.63
C ARG A 182 10.20 9.46 1.71
N VAL A 183 9.02 9.08 2.17
CA VAL A 183 8.04 8.30 1.42
C VAL A 183 6.73 9.05 1.41
N GLU A 184 6.31 9.48 0.23
CA GLU A 184 5.13 10.34 0.06
C GLU A 184 4.41 10.07 -1.27
N LYS A 185 3.19 10.60 -1.36
CA LYS A 185 2.43 10.64 -2.62
C LYS A 185 3.14 11.56 -3.61
N THR A 186 3.16 11.20 -4.88
CA THR A 186 3.75 12.01 -5.93
C THR A 186 2.72 12.99 -6.50
N ARG A 187 3.19 14.18 -6.90
CA ARG A 187 2.35 15.23 -7.49
C ARG A 187 2.45 15.22 -9.00
N SER A 188 1.34 15.51 -9.69
CA SER A 188 1.37 15.85 -11.11
C SER A 188 2.08 17.19 -11.25
N ARG A 189 3.12 17.24 -12.07
CA ARG A 189 3.79 18.48 -12.44
C ARG A 189 2.91 19.32 -13.37
#